data_AF-A0A067SD92-F1
#
_entry.id   AF-A0A067SD92-F1
#
_cell.length_a   1.000
_cell.length_b   1.000
_cell.length_c   1.000
_cell.angle_alpha   90.00
_cell.angle_beta   90.00
_cell.angle_gamma   90.00
#
_symmetry.space_group_name_H-M   'P 1'
#
loop_
_entity.id
_entity.type
_entity.pdbx_description
1 polymer ?
#
loop_
_entity_poly.entity_id
_entity_poly.type
_entity_poly.pdbx_seq_one_letter_code
_entity_poly.pdbx_strand_id
1 'polypeptide(L)'
;MTPLLCTEFCGNFSTPLNFAGTEYTQECCGSLFFKIVDDARCNMPCGGDNTLTCGGASLISVFQNTVSEAPVPANKANVGEWAFEGCFTDVVGSNPRTLLERFTISGGVTIESCTTQCAAAGFNISGLEFGQECWCGNVFALPVTNIAAPLSDCSRACEADTTELCGAANRLSVYSN
;
A
#
# COMPACT_ATOMS: atom_id res chain seq x y z
N MET A 1 8.15 -12.75 24.27
CA MET A 1 8.25 -11.52 23.44
C MET A 1 7.14 -10.56 23.85
N THR A 2 7.36 -9.24 23.82
CA THR A 2 6.33 -8.19 24.00
C THR A 2 6.40 -7.22 22.80
N PRO A 3 5.34 -6.42 22.53
CA PRO A 3 5.34 -5.44 21.45
C PRO A 3 6.50 -4.44 21.56
N LEU A 4 6.73 -3.88 22.75
CA LEU A 4 7.80 -2.90 22.99
C LEU A 4 9.19 -3.48 22.66
N LEU A 5 9.47 -4.68 23.16
CA LEU A 5 10.75 -5.35 22.91
C LEU A 5 10.97 -5.66 21.42
N CYS A 6 9.89 -6.01 20.71
CA CYS A 6 9.94 -6.26 19.27
C CYS A 6 10.19 -4.98 18.47
N THR A 7 9.50 -3.88 18.80
CA THR A 7 9.72 -2.58 18.15
C THR A 7 11.13 -2.03 18.39
N GLU A 8 11.67 -2.16 19.60
CA GLU A 8 13.04 -1.74 19.91
C GLU A 8 14.08 -2.57 19.13
N PHE A 9 13.89 -3.89 19.07
CA PHE A 9 14.78 -4.78 18.33
C PHE A 9 14.81 -4.42 16.83
N CYS A 10 13.64 -4.25 16.20
CA CYS A 10 13.54 -3.88 14.78
C CYS A 10 13.99 -2.44 14.49
N GLY A 11 13.93 -1.54 15.47
CA GLY A 11 14.45 -0.17 15.36
C GLY A 11 15.97 -0.08 15.39
N ASN A 12 16.64 -1.03 16.03
CA ASN A 12 18.09 -1.05 16.18
C ASN A 12 18.83 -1.71 15.00
N PHE A 13 18.12 -2.05 13.91
CA PHE A 13 18.74 -2.59 12.71
C PHE A 13 19.54 -1.51 11.96
N SER A 14 20.52 -1.94 11.16
CA SER A 14 21.30 -1.03 10.30
C SER A 14 20.42 -0.21 9.34
N THR A 15 19.27 -0.77 8.97
CA THR A 15 18.14 -0.06 8.36
C THR A 15 16.93 -0.25 9.27
N PRO A 16 16.56 0.74 10.11
CA PRO A 16 15.43 0.64 11.01
C PRO A 16 14.13 0.32 10.27
N LEU A 17 13.32 -0.57 10.83
CA LEU A 17 12.01 -0.89 10.28
C LEU A 17 10.93 0.01 10.90
N ASN A 18 10.07 0.56 10.04
CA ASN A 18 8.91 1.37 10.43
C ASN A 18 7.88 0.60 11.24
N PHE A 19 7.80 -0.70 11.03
CA PHE A 19 6.85 -1.58 11.67
C PHE A 19 7.56 -2.83 12.17
N ALA A 20 7.15 -3.28 13.35
CA ALA A 20 7.54 -4.55 13.92
C ALA A 20 6.28 -5.36 14.22
N GLY A 21 6.34 -6.66 14.01
CA GLY A 21 5.20 -7.55 14.16
C GLY A 21 5.48 -8.63 15.19
N THR A 22 4.55 -8.92 16.08
CA THR A 22 4.63 -10.11 16.95
C THR A 22 3.71 -11.23 16.47
N GLU A 23 4.24 -12.45 16.42
CA GLU A 23 3.50 -13.66 16.02
C GLU A 23 3.63 -14.76 17.07
N TYR A 24 2.60 -15.61 17.15
CA TYR A 24 2.62 -16.87 17.90
C TYR A 24 3.21 -16.75 19.32
N THR A 25 2.87 -15.68 20.03
CA THR A 25 3.30 -15.35 21.41
C THR A 25 4.79 -15.00 21.61
N GLN A 26 5.69 -15.38 20.70
CA GLN A 26 7.15 -15.27 20.90
C GLN A 26 7.95 -14.74 19.71
N GLU A 27 7.38 -14.69 18.51
CA GLU A 27 8.10 -14.30 17.30
C GLU A 27 8.05 -12.79 17.10
N CYS A 28 9.08 -12.25 16.44
CA CYS A 28 9.19 -10.84 16.07
C CYS A 28 9.64 -10.75 14.60
N CYS A 29 8.77 -10.21 13.75
CA CYS A 29 8.97 -10.12 12.30
C CYS A 29 8.96 -8.66 11.84
N GLY A 30 9.76 -8.36 10.83
CA GLY A 30 9.85 -7.04 10.24
C GLY A 30 9.87 -7.12 8.72
N SER A 31 8.71 -6.98 8.10
CA SER A 31 8.58 -6.73 6.66
C SER A 31 7.27 -5.99 6.39
N LEU A 32 7.30 -5.17 5.35
CA LEU A 32 6.15 -4.50 4.76
C LEU A 32 5.37 -5.53 3.92
N PHE A 33 4.08 -5.30 3.67
CA PHE A 33 3.13 -6.17 2.96
C PHE A 33 2.36 -7.19 3.81
N PHE A 34 1.51 -6.69 4.71
CA PHE A 34 0.46 -7.49 5.36
C PHE A 34 -0.90 -7.13 4.78
N LYS A 35 -1.77 -8.13 4.59
CA LYS A 35 -3.19 -7.88 4.38
C LYS A 35 -3.81 -7.61 5.74
N ILE A 36 -4.36 -6.40 5.93
CA ILE A 36 -5.05 -6.03 7.17
C ILE A 36 -6.28 -6.92 7.36
N VAL A 37 -6.44 -7.44 8.57
CA VAL A 37 -7.61 -8.20 9.01
C VAL A 37 -8.22 -7.52 10.23
N ASP A 38 -9.40 -7.97 10.65
CA ASP A 38 -10.02 -7.51 11.89
C ASP A 38 -9.10 -7.76 13.10
N ASP A 39 -8.83 -6.72 13.88
CA ASP A 39 -7.96 -6.74 15.07
C ASP A 39 -8.40 -7.79 16.10
N ALA A 40 -9.69 -8.11 16.18
CA ALA A 40 -10.20 -9.14 17.09
C ALA A 40 -9.65 -10.54 16.79
N ARG A 41 -9.10 -10.77 15.60
CA ARG A 41 -8.44 -12.03 15.23
C ARG A 41 -7.02 -12.14 15.76
N CYS A 42 -6.40 -11.03 16.15
CA CYS A 42 -5.14 -11.00 16.87
C CYS A 42 -5.46 -11.05 18.37
N ASN A 43 -5.59 -12.23 18.94
CA ASN A 43 -6.06 -12.42 20.31
C ASN A 43 -5.17 -13.36 21.15
N MET A 44 -3.97 -13.68 20.66
CA MET A 44 -3.02 -14.53 21.41
C MET A 44 -2.25 -13.68 22.43
N PRO A 45 -2.19 -14.08 23.71
CA PRO A 45 -1.42 -13.35 24.71
C PRO A 45 0.09 -13.44 24.43
N CYS A 46 0.82 -12.36 24.73
CA CYS A 46 2.27 -12.33 24.60
C CYS A 46 2.95 -13.22 25.65
N GLY A 47 3.91 -14.06 25.25
CA GLY A 47 4.64 -14.91 26.19
C GLY A 47 5.53 -14.12 27.18
N GLY A 48 5.84 -12.85 26.89
CA GLY A 48 6.57 -11.97 27.80
C GLY A 48 5.68 -11.19 28.76
N ASP A 49 4.39 -11.02 28.43
CA ASP A 49 3.40 -10.32 29.25
C ASP A 49 1.99 -10.72 28.79
N ASN A 50 1.32 -11.57 29.56
CA ASN A 50 0.00 -12.10 29.19
C ASN A 50 -1.14 -11.06 29.22
N THR A 51 -0.86 -9.82 29.63
CA THR A 51 -1.83 -8.70 29.53
C THR A 51 -1.84 -8.05 28.14
N LEU A 52 -0.85 -8.37 27.31
CA LEU A 52 -0.67 -7.83 25.97
C LEU A 52 -1.02 -8.87 24.90
N THR A 53 -1.32 -8.39 23.69
CA THR A 53 -1.63 -9.21 22.52
C THR A 53 -0.42 -9.34 21.59
N CYS A 54 -0.09 -10.56 21.18
CA CYS A 54 0.99 -10.88 20.25
C CYS A 54 0.52 -11.82 19.12
N GLY A 55 -0.27 -11.26 18.20
CA GLY A 55 -0.75 -11.94 17.01
C GLY A 55 -1.99 -12.81 17.26
N GLY A 56 -2.22 -13.73 16.34
CA GLY A 56 -3.31 -14.70 16.34
C GLY A 56 -2.88 -16.00 15.64
N ALA A 57 -3.81 -16.93 15.42
CA ALA A 57 -3.51 -18.14 14.65
C ALA A 57 -3.13 -17.77 13.20
N SER A 58 -1.84 -17.85 12.88
CA SER A 58 -1.23 -17.39 11.61
C SER A 58 -1.50 -15.91 11.30
N LEU A 59 -1.51 -15.07 12.33
CA LEU A 59 -1.72 -13.63 12.22
C LEU A 59 -0.68 -12.88 13.05
N ILE A 60 -0.24 -11.76 12.51
CA ILE A 60 0.77 -10.90 13.11
C ILE A 60 0.09 -9.64 13.65
N SER A 61 0.35 -9.30 14.92
CA SER A 61 0.03 -7.97 15.44
C SER A 61 1.12 -7.01 15.02
N VAL A 62 0.79 -5.96 14.27
CA VAL A 62 1.74 -4.99 13.74
C VAL A 62 1.76 -3.73 14.60
N PHE A 63 2.95 -3.28 14.98
CA PHE A 63 3.19 -2.10 15.80
C PHE A 63 4.08 -1.13 15.06
N GLN A 64 3.73 0.15 15.06
CA GLN A 64 4.58 1.20 14.52
C GLN A 64 5.75 1.44 15.47
N ASN A 65 6.94 1.50 14.90
CA ASN A 65 8.15 1.79 15.63
C ASN A 65 8.29 3.31 15.83
N THR A 66 8.15 3.79 17.07
CA THR A 66 8.21 5.21 17.40
C THR A 66 9.62 5.80 17.32
N VAL A 67 10.66 4.97 17.19
CA VAL A 67 12.05 5.42 16.89
C VAL A 67 12.39 5.34 15.40
N SER A 68 11.50 4.84 14.56
CA SER A 68 11.68 4.88 13.10
C SER A 68 11.13 6.18 12.54
N GLU A 69 12.00 7.05 12.04
CA GLU A 69 11.64 8.32 11.38
C GLU A 69 11.27 8.14 9.90
N ALA A 70 11.31 6.92 9.36
CA ALA A 70 11.02 6.74 7.94
C ALA A 70 9.53 6.97 7.63
N PRO A 71 9.19 7.73 6.58
CA PRO A 71 7.80 8.04 6.23
C PRO A 71 6.98 6.76 5.99
N VAL A 72 5.74 6.75 6.50
CA VAL A 72 4.76 5.72 6.13
C VAL A 72 4.26 6.03 4.72
N PRO A 73 4.31 5.07 3.77
CA PRO A 73 3.83 5.31 2.42
C PRO A 73 2.36 5.70 2.42
N ALA A 74 2.00 6.74 1.68
CA ALA A 74 0.63 7.22 1.60
C ALA A 74 0.25 7.67 0.19
N ASN A 75 -1.05 7.68 -0.11
CA ASN A 75 -1.55 8.43 -1.26
C ASN A 75 -1.52 9.93 -0.94
N LYS A 76 -1.21 10.75 -1.94
CA LYS A 76 -1.29 12.21 -1.83
C LYS A 76 -2.72 12.63 -2.12
N ALA A 77 -3.33 13.46 -1.28
CA ALA A 77 -4.70 13.92 -1.54
C ALA A 77 -4.80 14.68 -2.87
N ASN A 78 -3.77 15.46 -3.22
CA ASN A 78 -3.65 16.19 -4.48
C ASN A 78 -2.21 16.17 -5.00
N VAL A 79 -2.05 16.15 -6.32
CA VAL A 79 -0.78 16.33 -7.03
C VAL A 79 -1.01 17.28 -8.21
N GLY A 80 -0.67 18.55 -8.02
CA GLY A 80 -1.10 19.60 -8.94
C GLY A 80 -2.63 19.67 -8.99
N GLU A 81 -3.20 19.62 -10.19
CA GLU A 81 -4.66 19.60 -10.43
C GLU A 81 -5.28 18.19 -10.26
N TRP A 82 -4.48 17.16 -9.99
CA TRP A 82 -4.97 15.79 -9.87
C TRP A 82 -5.37 15.48 -8.42
N ALA A 83 -6.61 15.04 -8.21
CA ALA A 83 -7.14 14.60 -6.91
C ALA A 83 -7.15 13.08 -6.81
N PHE A 84 -6.88 12.54 -5.61
CA PHE A 84 -6.97 11.11 -5.36
C PHE A 84 -8.43 10.65 -5.23
N GLU A 85 -8.85 9.73 -6.10
CA GLU A 85 -10.23 9.22 -6.17
C GLU A 85 -10.43 7.93 -5.37
N GLY A 86 -9.34 7.22 -5.06
CA GLY A 86 -9.37 6.02 -4.24
C GLY A 86 -8.69 4.80 -4.88
N CYS A 87 -9.08 3.63 -4.37
CA CYS A 87 -8.54 2.35 -4.80
C CYS A 87 -9.55 1.60 -5.66
N PHE A 88 -9.10 1.09 -6.80
CA PHE A 88 -9.95 0.39 -7.76
C PHE A 88 -9.33 -0.94 -8.16
N THR A 89 -10.13 -1.97 -8.42
CA THR A 89 -9.65 -3.22 -8.97
C THR A 89 -9.25 -3.04 -10.42
N ASP A 90 -8.13 -3.64 -10.83
CA ASP A 90 -7.82 -3.79 -12.25
C ASP A 90 -8.15 -5.20 -12.73
N VAL A 91 -8.90 -5.30 -13.82
CA VAL A 91 -9.38 -6.58 -14.35
C VAL A 91 -8.40 -7.11 -15.39
N VAL A 92 -7.75 -8.24 -15.09
CA VAL A 92 -6.84 -8.93 -16.03
C VAL A 92 -7.57 -9.99 -16.87
N GLY A 93 -7.12 -10.20 -18.10
CA GLY A 93 -7.52 -11.34 -18.94
C GLY A 93 -8.47 -10.98 -20.09
N SER A 94 -9.55 -11.75 -20.27
CA SER A 94 -10.47 -11.67 -21.43
C SER A 94 -11.39 -10.44 -21.44
N ASN A 95 -11.35 -9.62 -20.40
CA ASN A 95 -12.12 -8.40 -20.27
C ASN A 95 -11.21 -7.19 -20.54
N PRO A 96 -11.79 -6.04 -20.94
CA PRO A 96 -11.01 -4.80 -20.94
C PRO A 96 -10.49 -4.54 -19.52
N ARG A 97 -9.23 -4.11 -19.44
CA ARG A 97 -8.61 -3.57 -18.21
C ARG A 97 -9.41 -2.35 -17.74
N THR A 98 -9.26 -1.98 -16.47
CA THR A 98 -10.02 -0.85 -15.90
C THR A 98 -9.66 0.47 -16.58
N LEU A 99 -8.36 0.66 -16.85
CA LEU A 99 -7.81 1.69 -17.73
C LEU A 99 -7.06 1.01 -18.87
N LEU A 100 -7.10 1.59 -20.07
CA LEU A 100 -6.69 0.88 -21.29
C LEU A 100 -5.27 1.24 -21.75
N GLU A 101 -4.77 2.41 -21.39
CA GLU A 101 -3.52 2.94 -21.94
C GLU A 101 -2.39 2.82 -20.93
N ARG A 102 -1.44 1.93 -21.18
CA ARG A 102 -0.26 1.74 -20.31
C ARG A 102 0.92 2.54 -20.84
N PHE A 103 1.58 3.29 -19.97
CA PHE A 103 2.80 4.01 -20.29
C PHE A 103 3.99 3.47 -19.49
N THR A 104 5.15 3.44 -20.14
CA THR A 104 6.44 3.19 -19.49
C THR A 104 7.06 4.52 -19.12
N ILE A 105 7.38 4.69 -17.83
CA ILE A 105 7.99 5.93 -17.32
C ILE A 105 9.49 5.72 -17.07
N SER A 106 10.31 6.49 -17.77
CA SER A 106 11.75 6.50 -17.55
C SER A 106 12.07 7.07 -16.17
N GLY A 107 12.88 6.37 -15.38
CA GLY A 107 13.17 6.72 -13.99
C GLY A 107 12.20 6.12 -12.97
N GLY A 108 11.13 5.46 -13.43
CA GLY A 108 10.18 4.74 -12.59
C GLY A 108 8.91 5.54 -12.28
N VAL A 109 7.94 4.84 -11.71
CA VAL A 109 6.60 5.37 -11.44
C VAL A 109 6.54 5.96 -10.03
N THR A 110 6.08 7.21 -9.95
CA THR A 110 5.59 7.90 -8.75
C THR A 110 4.21 8.48 -9.07
N ILE A 111 3.50 9.01 -8.07
CA ILE A 111 2.21 9.68 -8.30
C ILE A 111 2.38 10.84 -9.29
N GLU A 112 3.40 11.68 -9.10
CA GLU A 112 3.73 12.81 -10.00
C GLU A 112 4.06 12.35 -11.41
N SER A 113 4.90 11.32 -11.55
CA SER A 113 5.38 10.94 -12.88
C SER A 113 4.25 10.34 -13.71
N CYS A 114 3.36 9.55 -13.08
CA CYS A 114 2.21 8.98 -13.78
C CYS A 114 1.14 10.00 -14.12
N THR A 115 0.74 10.86 -13.17
CA THR A 115 -0.22 11.95 -13.45
C THR A 115 0.30 12.91 -14.52
N THR A 116 1.60 13.25 -14.50
CA THR A 116 2.24 14.07 -15.54
C THR A 116 2.21 13.38 -16.90
N GLN A 117 2.50 12.09 -16.96
CA GLN A 117 2.48 11.31 -18.20
C GLN A 117 1.06 11.21 -18.78
N CYS A 118 0.05 10.97 -17.95
CA CYS A 118 -1.34 10.92 -18.40
C CYS A 118 -1.81 12.29 -18.91
N ALA A 119 -1.49 13.38 -18.20
CA ALA A 119 -1.80 14.74 -18.64
C ALA A 119 -1.14 15.05 -19.99
N ALA A 120 0.14 14.73 -20.16
CA ALA A 120 0.89 14.96 -21.39
C ALA A 120 0.33 14.18 -22.59
N ALA A 121 -0.28 13.02 -22.33
CA ALA A 121 -0.94 12.20 -23.35
C ALA A 121 -2.42 12.57 -23.58
N GLY A 122 -2.95 13.58 -22.89
CA GLY A 122 -4.32 14.06 -23.06
C GLY A 122 -5.38 13.23 -22.33
N PHE A 123 -5.00 12.55 -21.25
CA PHE A 123 -5.89 11.79 -20.39
C PHE A 123 -6.18 12.53 -19.08
N ASN A 124 -7.40 12.38 -18.55
CA ASN A 124 -7.84 12.97 -17.28
C ASN A 124 -8.01 11.96 -16.13
N ILE A 125 -7.69 10.68 -16.36
CA ILE A 125 -7.62 9.65 -15.34
C ILE A 125 -6.23 9.00 -15.40
N SER A 126 -5.61 8.87 -14.24
CA SER A 126 -4.32 8.24 -13.99
C SER A 126 -4.50 7.14 -12.96
N GLY A 127 -3.96 5.95 -13.21
CA GLY A 127 -4.04 4.79 -12.34
C GLY A 127 -2.67 4.16 -12.17
N LEU A 128 -2.23 4.05 -10.92
CA LEU A 128 -0.93 3.48 -10.57
C LEU A 128 -1.14 2.06 -10.07
N GLU A 129 -0.44 1.09 -10.66
CA GLU A 129 -0.55 -0.33 -10.30
C GLU A 129 0.80 -0.93 -9.94
N PHE A 130 0.77 -1.87 -8.99
CA PHE A 130 1.87 -2.75 -8.66
C PHE A 130 3.20 -2.03 -8.36
N GLY A 131 3.16 -0.78 -7.88
CA GLY A 131 4.36 0.00 -7.56
C GLY A 131 5.12 0.57 -8.75
N GLN A 132 4.79 0.17 -9.98
CA GLN A 132 5.67 0.37 -11.15
C GLN A 132 4.95 0.56 -12.48
N GLU A 133 3.62 0.45 -12.51
CA GLU A 133 2.85 0.63 -13.72
C GLU A 133 2.07 1.94 -13.69
N CYS A 134 2.00 2.57 -14.85
CA CYS A 134 1.19 3.77 -15.08
C CYS A 134 0.16 3.48 -16.15
N TRP A 135 -1.11 3.64 -15.79
CA TRP A 135 -2.26 3.46 -16.64
C TRP A 135 -3.02 4.78 -16.78
N CYS A 136 -3.49 5.09 -17.98
CA CYS A 136 -4.20 6.32 -18.28
C CYS A 136 -5.53 6.00 -18.99
N GLY A 137 -6.47 6.94 -18.89
CA GLY A 137 -7.71 6.89 -19.63
C GLY A 137 -8.52 8.17 -19.47
N ASN A 138 -9.61 8.27 -20.24
CA ASN A 138 -10.59 9.34 -20.06
C ASN A 138 -11.90 8.87 -19.41
N VAL A 139 -12.05 7.54 -19.33
CA VAL A 139 -13.18 6.83 -18.75
C VAL A 139 -12.67 5.48 -18.23
N PHE A 140 -13.33 4.93 -17.21
CA PHE A 140 -13.16 3.52 -16.87
C PHE A 140 -13.87 2.65 -17.90
N ALA A 141 -13.25 1.54 -18.31
CA ALA A 141 -13.88 0.59 -19.22
C ALA A 141 -15.01 -0.23 -18.55
N LEU A 142 -15.11 -0.16 -17.22
CA LEU A 142 -16.04 -0.90 -16.38
C LEU A 142 -16.81 0.05 -15.44
N PRO A 143 -18.04 -0.28 -15.03
CA PRO A 143 -18.79 0.53 -14.07
C PRO A 143 -18.05 0.65 -12.73
N VAL A 144 -17.92 1.88 -12.21
CA VAL A 144 -17.24 2.19 -10.93
C VAL A 144 -17.74 1.31 -9.78
N THR A 145 -19.04 1.02 -9.72
CA THR A 145 -19.65 0.16 -8.70
C THR A 145 -19.08 -1.26 -8.67
N ASN A 146 -18.51 -1.73 -9.77
CA ASN A 146 -17.97 -3.08 -9.91
C ASN A 146 -16.46 -3.14 -9.67
N ILE A 147 -15.80 -1.98 -9.67
CA ILE A 147 -14.34 -1.88 -9.57
C ILE A 147 -13.88 -1.12 -8.34
N ALA A 148 -14.77 -0.51 -7.55
CA ALA A 148 -14.38 0.10 -6.29
C ALA A 148 -13.79 -0.94 -5.33
N ALA A 149 -12.67 -0.61 -4.68
CA ALA A 149 -11.99 -1.45 -3.72
C ALA A 149 -11.72 -0.70 -2.40
N PRO A 150 -11.54 -1.41 -1.27
CA PRO A 150 -11.08 -0.79 -0.03
C PRO A 150 -9.75 -0.07 -0.24
N LEU A 151 -9.59 1.13 0.35
CA LEU A 151 -8.33 1.89 0.25
C LEU A 151 -7.12 1.07 0.70
N SER A 152 -7.29 0.22 1.71
CA SER A 152 -6.27 -0.69 2.23
C SER A 152 -5.76 -1.73 1.23
N ASP A 153 -6.49 -1.98 0.13
CA ASP A 153 -6.02 -2.90 -0.90
C ASP A 153 -4.94 -2.29 -1.80
N CYS A 154 -4.84 -0.95 -1.86
CA CYS A 154 -3.82 -0.22 -2.60
C CYS A 154 -2.61 0.10 -1.71
N SER A 155 -1.95 -0.94 -1.20
CA SER A 155 -0.94 -0.84 -0.14
C SER A 155 0.51 -1.00 -0.61
N ARG A 156 0.77 -1.02 -1.91
CA ARG A 156 2.12 -1.18 -2.45
C ARG A 156 2.77 0.19 -2.63
N ALA A 157 3.96 0.33 -2.05
CA ALA A 157 4.77 1.52 -2.25
C ALA A 157 5.23 1.64 -3.72
N CYS A 158 5.43 2.86 -4.19
CA CYS A 158 6.04 3.09 -5.50
C CYS A 158 7.50 2.62 -5.48
N GLU A 159 7.96 1.99 -6.57
CA GLU A 159 9.34 1.50 -6.66
C GLU A 159 10.35 2.66 -6.74
N ALA A 160 9.94 3.80 -7.32
CA ALA A 160 10.78 4.98 -7.46
C ALA A 160 10.68 5.96 -6.28
N ASP A 161 9.61 5.89 -5.48
CA ASP A 161 9.45 6.65 -4.24
C ASP A 161 8.69 5.81 -3.20
N THR A 162 9.43 5.24 -2.25
CA THR A 162 8.84 4.35 -1.25
C THR A 162 7.99 5.09 -0.21
N THR A 163 7.89 6.41 -0.27
CA THR A 163 7.01 7.23 0.59
C THR A 163 5.60 7.40 0.03
N GLU A 164 5.34 6.87 -1.16
CA GLU A 164 4.07 6.96 -1.86
C GLU A 164 3.43 5.60 -2.10
N LEU A 165 2.09 5.55 -2.18
CA LEU A 165 1.34 4.36 -2.57
C LEU A 165 0.98 4.38 -4.07
N CYS A 166 1.36 3.30 -4.76
CA CYS A 166 1.18 3.07 -6.20
C CYS A 166 0.38 1.77 -6.45
N GLY A 167 -0.81 1.69 -5.85
CA GLY A 167 -1.73 0.57 -6.03
C GLY A 167 -1.29 -0.71 -5.32
N ALA A 168 -1.58 -1.86 -5.93
CA ALA A 168 -1.07 -3.18 -5.57
C ALA A 168 -1.34 -4.14 -6.75
N ALA A 169 -1.18 -5.45 -6.58
CA ALA A 169 -1.51 -6.42 -7.63
C ALA A 169 -3.03 -6.37 -7.94
N ASN A 170 -3.40 -6.11 -9.19
CA ASN A 170 -4.80 -5.94 -9.62
C ASN A 170 -5.53 -4.83 -8.84
N ARG A 171 -4.79 -3.79 -8.43
CA ARG A 171 -5.29 -2.65 -7.65
C ARG A 171 -4.66 -1.35 -8.13
N LEU A 172 -5.48 -0.44 -8.60
CA LEU A 172 -5.11 0.89 -9.07
C LEU A 172 -5.35 1.93 -7.99
N SER A 173 -4.30 2.66 -7.61
CA SER A 173 -4.47 3.97 -6.95
C SER A 173 -4.81 4.99 -8.04
N VAL A 174 -6.03 5.53 -8.01
CA VAL A 174 -6.54 6.38 -9.11
C VAL A 174 -6.56 7.86 -8.73
N TYR A 175 -6.18 8.68 -9.70
CA TYR A 175 -6.23 10.13 -9.64
C TYR A 175 -6.95 10.69 -10.87
N SER A 176 -7.66 11.81 -10.71
CA SER A 176 -8.28 12.55 -11.85
C SER A 176 -8.14 14.06 -11.72
N ASN A 177 -8.21 14.77 -12.86
CA ASN A 177 -8.17 16.24 -12.95
C ASN A 177 -9.33 16.84 -13.75
#